data_AF-A0AAU7C725-F1
#
_entry.id   AF-A0AAU7C725-F1
#
_cell.length_a   1.000
_cell.length_b   1.000
_cell.length_c   1.000
_cell.angle_alpha   90.00
_cell.angle_beta   90.00
_cell.angle_gamma   90.00
#
_symmetry.space_group_name_H-M   'P 1'
#
loop_
_entity.id
_entity.type
_entity.pdbx_description
1 polymer ?
#
loop_
_entity_poly.entity_id
_entity_poly.type
_entity_poly.pdbx_seq_one_letter_code
_entity_poly.pdbx_strand_id
1 'polypeptide(L)'
;MSRLKEWSDLQKVRLIEELPDVTGGKDGESLLKELVGSSYQFKDAHLLTGRRIPSKSQGRRREIDLIVCTPRMIHLIEVKNWSGRLEVRQGAWRQTRRGGDVLDHGNLLESNLQKQDAVVEYLRECGVDLDASWIRSHIASKVIFTNPNLQLEPTIEARPDVISRKELDEYLSKQSAKKGRAETMFSSLIDCCLARDSRPGESLGSSTAGRIPSGQYKQIVSWLSEVGTWDQLQHYGGKTVAGDVVSLRVGGTTYRVGEFREQAGRHPIRVRWTRGRFWGLFKAITGLGSLGNLKLGRTRLKLSPTDTVLFHAVGEPQTTVRKLTDLQQIMLGS
;
A
#
# COMPACT_ATOMS: atom_id res chain seq x y z
N MET A 1 -15.85 13.86 33.34
CA MET A 1 -15.16 15.06 32.79
C MET A 1 -16.23 16.10 32.46
N SER A 2 -16.02 17.41 32.68
CA SER A 2 -17.02 18.41 32.31
C SER A 2 -16.97 18.71 30.79
N ARG A 3 -18.13 18.94 30.17
CA ARG A 3 -18.24 19.22 28.72
C ARG A 3 -17.45 20.45 28.28
N LEU A 4 -17.32 21.44 29.16
CA LEU A 4 -16.49 22.62 28.94
C LEU A 4 -15.01 22.27 28.85
N LYS A 5 -14.52 21.35 29.71
CA LYS A 5 -13.15 20.86 29.64
C LYS A 5 -12.92 20.07 28.34
N GLU A 6 -13.88 19.25 27.93
CA GLU A 6 -13.80 18.52 26.66
C GLU A 6 -13.70 19.47 25.46
N TRP A 7 -14.54 20.52 25.43
CA TRP A 7 -14.46 21.56 24.39
C TRP A 7 -13.12 22.30 24.41
N SER A 8 -12.63 22.68 25.60
CA SER A 8 -11.33 23.35 25.74
C SER A 8 -10.18 22.50 25.21
N ASP A 9 -10.19 21.19 25.50
CA ASP A 9 -9.15 20.28 25.02
C ASP A 9 -9.20 20.11 23.50
N LEU A 10 -10.38 20.12 22.88
CA LEU A 10 -10.53 20.11 21.42
C LEU A 10 -9.95 21.36 20.74
N GLN A 11 -9.99 22.53 21.40
CA GLN A 11 -9.41 23.77 20.87
C GLN A 11 -7.88 23.77 20.87
N LYS A 12 -7.24 22.91 21.68
CA LYS A 12 -5.78 22.81 21.78
C LYS A 12 -5.17 21.90 20.70
N VAL A 13 -5.99 21.10 20.03
CA VAL A 13 -5.52 20.18 18.98
C VAL A 13 -5.05 20.98 17.77
N ARG A 14 -3.81 20.75 17.35
CA ARG A 14 -3.22 21.38 16.16
C ARG A 14 -3.45 20.51 14.93
N LEU A 15 -3.49 21.17 13.78
CA LEU A 15 -3.44 20.50 12.48
C LEU A 15 -2.08 19.80 12.36
N ILE A 16 -2.11 18.54 11.95
CA ILE A 16 -0.91 17.77 11.61
C ILE A 16 -0.91 17.66 10.09
N GLU A 17 -0.21 18.60 9.47
CA GLU A 17 0.01 18.62 8.02
C GLU A 17 1.14 17.65 7.66
N GLU A 18 1.09 17.16 6.42
CA GLU A 18 2.15 16.33 5.87
C GLU A 18 3.30 17.22 5.39
N LEU A 19 4.53 16.86 5.74
CA LEU A 19 5.71 17.60 5.29
C LEU A 19 5.89 17.40 3.77
N PRO A 20 6.22 18.45 3.00
CA PRO A 20 6.38 18.36 1.54
C PRO A 20 7.37 17.29 1.08
N ASP A 21 8.46 17.08 1.83
CA ASP A 21 9.50 16.11 1.49
C ASP A 21 9.06 14.64 1.64
N VAL A 22 8.05 14.38 2.49
CA VAL A 22 7.43 13.06 2.67
C VAL A 22 6.46 12.77 1.52
N THR A 23 5.82 13.82 0.97
CA THR A 23 4.94 13.73 -0.20
C THR A 23 5.70 13.23 -1.42
N GLY A 24 6.89 13.77 -1.71
CA GLY A 24 7.69 13.40 -2.90
C GLY A 24 8.13 11.93 -2.96
N GLY A 25 8.36 11.29 -1.81
CA GLY A 25 8.66 9.86 -1.71
C GLY A 25 7.42 8.97 -1.87
N LYS A 26 6.27 9.44 -1.38
CA LYS A 26 4.97 8.77 -1.55
C LYS A 26 4.39 8.92 -2.95
N ASP A 27 4.81 9.92 -3.73
CA ASP A 27 4.20 10.22 -5.04
C ASP A 27 4.19 9.04 -6.03
N GLY A 28 5.24 8.20 -6.06
CA GLY A 28 5.26 7.04 -6.97
C GLY A 28 4.31 5.92 -6.57
N GLU A 29 4.22 5.61 -5.28
CA GLU A 29 3.27 4.62 -4.75
C GLU A 29 1.84 5.15 -4.70
N SER A 30 1.65 6.43 -4.37
CA SER A 30 0.35 7.11 -4.36
C SER A 30 -0.24 7.18 -5.77
N LEU A 31 0.57 7.46 -6.79
CA LEU A 31 0.16 7.38 -8.20
C LEU A 31 -0.40 5.99 -8.55
N LEU A 32 0.20 4.94 -7.97
CA LEU A 32 -0.27 3.58 -8.19
C LEU A 32 -1.54 3.25 -7.39
N LYS A 33 -1.58 3.65 -6.11
CA LYS A 33 -2.69 3.44 -5.18
C LYS A 33 -3.95 4.22 -5.58
N GLU A 34 -3.80 5.40 -6.19
CA GLU A 34 -4.92 6.26 -6.62
C GLU A 34 -5.71 5.71 -7.82
N LEU A 35 -5.09 4.89 -8.67
CA LEU A 35 -5.73 4.42 -9.90
C LEU A 35 -6.31 3.02 -9.86
N VAL A 36 -5.65 2.09 -9.17
CA VAL A 36 -5.99 0.66 -9.28
C VAL A 36 -7.09 0.27 -8.28
N GLY A 37 -7.41 1.11 -7.31
CA GLY A 37 -8.06 0.63 -6.10
C GLY A 37 -7.25 -0.53 -5.51
N SER A 38 -7.90 -1.48 -4.83
CA SER A 38 -7.22 -2.70 -4.35
C SER A 38 -7.12 -3.81 -5.40
N SER A 39 -7.87 -3.71 -6.50
CA SER A 39 -7.87 -4.69 -7.58
C SER A 39 -8.36 -4.09 -8.89
N TYR A 40 -7.58 -4.23 -9.97
CA TYR A 40 -7.96 -3.83 -11.34
C TYR A 40 -7.74 -5.00 -12.29
N GLN A 41 -8.71 -5.23 -13.18
CA GLN A 41 -8.58 -6.22 -14.25
C GLN A 41 -8.34 -5.48 -15.57
N PHE A 42 -7.27 -5.86 -16.27
CA PHE A 42 -6.94 -5.34 -17.59
C PHE A 42 -6.66 -6.50 -18.54
N LYS A 43 -7.50 -6.66 -19.57
CA LYS A 43 -7.47 -7.86 -20.43
C LYS A 43 -7.57 -9.12 -19.54
N ASP A 44 -6.65 -10.08 -19.69
CA ASP A 44 -6.56 -11.31 -18.89
C ASP A 44 -5.71 -11.16 -17.62
N ALA A 45 -5.22 -9.96 -17.30
CA ALA A 45 -4.35 -9.70 -16.16
C ALA A 45 -5.12 -9.14 -14.95
N HIS A 46 -4.72 -9.56 -13.74
CA HIS A 46 -5.21 -9.04 -12.47
C HIS A 46 -4.10 -8.27 -11.76
N LEU A 47 -4.42 -7.07 -11.28
CA LEU A 47 -3.49 -6.21 -10.56
C LEU A 47 -3.94 -6.07 -9.12
N LEU A 48 -3.03 -6.31 -8.18
CA LEU A 48 -3.28 -6.22 -6.74
C LEU A 48 -2.23 -5.32 -6.09
N THR A 49 -2.64 -4.30 -5.36
CA THR A 49 -1.72 -3.30 -4.79
C THR A 49 -1.59 -3.43 -3.28
N GLY A 50 -0.39 -3.14 -2.76
CA GLY A 50 -0.11 -3.01 -1.32
C GLY A 50 -0.44 -4.23 -0.47
N ARG A 51 -0.35 -5.45 -1.05
CA ARG A 51 -0.76 -6.69 -0.38
C ARG A 51 0.24 -7.08 0.70
N ARG A 52 -0.25 -7.31 1.93
CA ARG A 52 0.59 -7.66 3.08
C ARG A 52 0.57 -9.15 3.36
N ILE A 53 1.40 -9.87 2.63
CA ILE A 53 1.50 -11.32 2.63
C ILE A 53 2.02 -11.81 3.99
N PRO A 54 1.28 -12.67 4.72
CA PRO A 54 1.78 -13.27 5.95
C PRO A 54 2.87 -14.30 5.64
N SER A 55 3.92 -14.33 6.48
CA SER A 55 4.98 -15.33 6.41
C SER A 55 5.30 -15.81 7.82
N LYS A 56 5.13 -17.11 8.08
CA LYS A 56 5.44 -17.71 9.38
C LYS A 56 6.94 -17.86 9.54
N SER A 57 7.62 -18.31 8.49
CA SER A 57 9.08 -18.45 8.44
C SER A 57 9.82 -17.15 8.76
N GLN A 58 9.28 -16.01 8.35
CA GLN A 58 9.87 -14.69 8.60
C GLN A 58 9.30 -13.98 9.83
N GLY A 59 8.30 -14.57 10.50
CA GLY A 59 7.66 -14.01 11.69
C GLY A 59 6.97 -12.66 11.47
N ARG A 60 6.70 -12.26 10.22
CA ARG A 60 6.12 -10.96 9.88
C ARG A 60 5.37 -10.99 8.55
N ARG A 61 4.58 -9.94 8.31
CA ARG A 61 3.98 -9.69 6.99
C ARG A 61 4.96 -8.95 6.08
N ARG A 62 4.97 -9.30 4.80
CA ARG A 62 5.70 -8.60 3.74
C ARG A 62 4.73 -7.86 2.84
N GLU A 63 4.94 -6.56 2.67
CA GLU A 63 4.20 -5.78 1.70
C GLU A 63 4.77 -6.00 0.30
N ILE A 64 3.88 -6.27 -0.67
CA ILE A 64 4.16 -6.24 -2.09
C ILE A 64 3.44 -5.03 -2.68
N ASP A 65 4.19 -4.09 -3.24
CA ASP A 65 3.63 -2.82 -3.72
C ASP A 65 2.62 -3.06 -4.85
N LEU A 66 2.99 -3.93 -5.79
CA LEU A 66 2.14 -4.33 -6.91
C LEU A 66 2.36 -5.81 -7.25
N ILE A 67 1.27 -6.55 -7.42
CA ILE A 67 1.25 -7.90 -7.98
C ILE A 67 0.54 -7.82 -9.32
N VAL A 68 1.17 -8.29 -10.38
CA VAL A 68 0.55 -8.44 -11.71
C VAL A 68 0.47 -9.92 -12.04
N CYS A 69 -0.75 -10.47 -11.96
CA CYS A 69 -1.04 -11.83 -12.39
C CYS A 69 -1.46 -11.82 -13.86
N THR A 70 -0.73 -12.52 -14.71
CA THR A 70 -1.10 -12.82 -16.10
C THR A 70 -1.36 -14.32 -16.22
N PRO A 71 -2.00 -14.80 -17.31
CA PRO A 71 -2.18 -16.24 -17.51
C PRO A 71 -0.88 -17.06 -17.61
N ARG A 72 0.29 -16.42 -17.66
CA ARG A 72 1.60 -17.07 -17.72
C ARG A 72 2.47 -16.77 -16.50
N MET A 73 2.42 -15.57 -15.94
CA MET A 73 3.36 -15.14 -14.92
C MET A 73 2.67 -14.36 -13.80
N ILE A 74 3.22 -14.45 -12.60
CA ILE A 74 2.89 -13.64 -11.45
C ILE A 74 4.11 -12.76 -11.18
N HIS A 75 3.99 -11.48 -11.47
CA HIS A 75 5.05 -10.50 -11.23
C HIS A 75 4.85 -9.85 -9.86
N LEU A 76 5.85 -9.98 -8.99
CA LEU A 76 5.90 -9.34 -7.68
C LEU A 76 6.78 -8.10 -7.79
N ILE A 77 6.16 -6.94 -7.77
CA ILE A 77 6.78 -5.69 -8.20
C ILE A 77 6.98 -4.76 -7.01
N GLU A 78 8.22 -4.35 -6.79
CA GLU A 78 8.61 -3.24 -5.92
C GLU A 78 8.69 -1.95 -6.73
N VAL A 79 8.15 -0.85 -6.20
CA VAL A 79 8.08 0.43 -6.91
C VAL A 79 8.93 1.46 -6.18
N LYS A 80 9.86 2.09 -6.90
CA LYS A 80 10.75 3.12 -6.36
C LYS A 80 10.69 4.41 -7.17
N ASN A 81 10.43 5.53 -6.50
CA ASN A 81 10.43 6.87 -7.09
C ASN A 81 11.72 7.67 -6.80
N TRP A 82 12.85 6.98 -6.65
CA TRP A 82 14.13 7.59 -6.29
C TRP A 82 14.63 8.54 -7.36
N SER A 83 15.43 9.55 -6.99
CA SER A 83 16.08 10.48 -7.93
C SER A 83 17.60 10.49 -7.72
N GLY A 84 18.34 11.12 -8.63
CA GLY A 84 19.80 11.20 -8.54
C GLY A 84 20.48 10.04 -9.24
N ARG A 85 21.52 9.45 -8.64
CA ARG A 85 22.27 8.33 -9.21
C ARG A 85 22.18 7.10 -8.31
N LEU A 86 22.01 5.93 -8.91
CA LEU A 86 21.97 4.65 -8.20
C LEU A 86 23.07 3.72 -8.73
N GLU A 87 23.87 3.18 -7.82
CA GLU A 87 25.00 2.29 -8.13
C GLU A 87 25.04 1.12 -7.14
N VAL A 88 25.66 0.00 -7.54
CA VAL A 88 25.92 -1.12 -6.63
C VAL A 88 27.36 -1.04 -6.13
N ARG A 89 27.54 -0.95 -4.81
CA ARG A 89 28.86 -1.07 -4.17
C ARG A 89 28.82 -2.15 -3.12
N GLN A 90 29.74 -3.11 -3.21
CA GLN A 90 29.87 -4.21 -2.24
C GLN A 90 28.54 -4.98 -2.04
N GLY A 91 27.75 -5.15 -3.10
CA GLY A 91 26.45 -5.82 -3.05
C GLY A 91 25.29 -4.97 -2.52
N ALA A 92 25.56 -3.76 -2.00
CA ALA A 92 24.55 -2.82 -1.55
C ALA A 92 24.23 -1.77 -2.61
N TRP A 93 22.96 -1.40 -2.71
CA TRP A 93 22.46 -0.39 -3.64
C TRP A 93 22.55 0.98 -2.96
N ARG A 94 23.35 1.87 -3.54
CA ARG A 94 23.61 3.20 -2.99
C ARG A 94 23.07 4.29 -3.90
N GLN A 95 22.24 5.14 -3.32
CA GLN A 95 21.66 6.30 -4.00
C GLN A 95 22.42 7.56 -3.62
N THR A 96 22.98 8.26 -4.59
CA THR A 96 23.48 9.64 -4.41
C THR A 96 22.41 10.61 -4.88
N ARG A 97 21.86 11.41 -3.95
CA ARG A 97 20.84 12.43 -4.24
C ARG A 97 21.48 13.67 -4.87
N ARG A 98 20.65 14.54 -5.47
CA ARG A 98 21.11 15.81 -6.07
C ARG A 98 21.88 16.72 -5.11
N GLY A 99 21.57 16.65 -3.81
CA GLY A 99 22.26 17.41 -2.76
C GLY A 99 23.60 16.81 -2.30
N GLY A 100 24.04 15.68 -2.87
CA GLY A 100 25.26 14.98 -2.47
C GLY A 100 25.05 13.92 -1.38
N ASP A 101 23.90 13.92 -0.70
CA ASP A 101 23.57 12.89 0.29
C ASP A 101 23.60 11.49 -0.32
N VAL A 102 24.28 10.57 0.38
CA VAL A 102 24.36 9.16 0.00
C VAL A 102 23.49 8.34 0.95
N LEU A 103 22.55 7.59 0.37
CA LEU A 103 21.71 6.64 1.09
C LEU A 103 22.08 5.21 0.70
N ASP A 104 22.27 4.37 1.70
CA ASP A 104 22.46 2.93 1.52
C ASP A 104 21.12 2.22 1.71
N HIS A 105 20.69 1.46 0.70
CA HIS A 105 19.44 0.71 0.69
C HIS A 105 19.64 -0.79 0.89
N GLY A 106 20.88 -1.24 1.14
CA GLY A 106 21.23 -2.65 1.20
C GLY A 106 21.01 -3.36 -0.14
N ASN A 107 20.86 -4.68 -0.10
CA ASN A 107 20.59 -5.46 -1.31
C ASN A 107 19.08 -5.53 -1.58
N LEU A 108 18.60 -4.67 -2.48
CA LEU A 108 17.18 -4.62 -2.87
C LEU A 108 16.67 -5.95 -3.41
N LEU A 109 17.51 -6.69 -4.13
CA LEU A 109 17.11 -7.94 -4.76
C LEU A 109 16.93 -9.05 -3.75
N GLU A 110 17.79 -9.11 -2.74
CA GLU A 110 17.65 -10.04 -1.63
C GLU A 110 16.36 -9.77 -0.84
N SER A 111 16.06 -8.48 -0.57
CA SER A 111 14.79 -8.09 0.04
C SER A 111 13.58 -8.51 -0.80
N ASN A 112 13.68 -8.39 -2.12
CA ASN A 112 12.66 -8.81 -3.07
C ASN A 112 12.49 -10.33 -3.16
N LEU A 113 13.57 -11.10 -3.04
CA LEU A 113 13.50 -12.56 -2.93
C LEU A 113 12.79 -12.99 -1.66
N GLN A 114 13.06 -12.33 -0.52
CA GLN A 114 12.33 -12.59 0.72
C GLN A 114 10.82 -12.31 0.58
N LYS A 115 10.44 -11.31 -0.23
CA LYS A 115 9.03 -11.04 -0.56
C LYS A 115 8.44 -12.16 -1.42
N GLN A 116 9.18 -12.67 -2.40
CA GLN A 116 8.77 -13.82 -3.19
C GLN A 116 8.59 -15.08 -2.34
N ASP A 117 9.53 -15.37 -1.44
CA ASP A 117 9.46 -16.52 -0.54
C ASP A 117 8.21 -16.47 0.35
N ALA A 118 7.86 -15.28 0.85
CA ALA A 118 6.63 -15.08 1.62
C ALA A 118 5.36 -15.37 0.78
N VAL A 119 5.32 -14.95 -0.49
CA VAL A 119 4.20 -15.26 -1.41
C VAL A 119 4.10 -16.75 -1.67
N VAL A 120 5.23 -17.42 -1.93
CA VAL A 120 5.26 -18.86 -2.19
C VAL A 120 4.83 -19.65 -0.94
N GLU A 121 5.33 -19.29 0.23
CA GLU A 121 4.92 -19.86 1.52
C GLU A 121 3.40 -19.73 1.71
N TYR A 122 2.88 -18.51 1.57
CA TYR A 122 1.45 -18.23 1.71
C TYR A 122 0.58 -19.05 0.75
N LEU A 123 0.93 -19.08 -0.54
CA LEU A 123 0.15 -19.82 -1.54
C LEU A 123 0.17 -21.33 -1.28
N ARG A 124 1.30 -21.89 -0.84
CA ARG A 124 1.38 -23.31 -0.42
C ARG A 124 0.51 -23.59 0.80
N GLU A 125 0.50 -22.69 1.79
CA GLU A 125 -0.38 -22.81 2.97
C GLU A 125 -1.87 -22.76 2.58
N CYS A 126 -2.21 -22.00 1.54
CA CYS A 126 -3.54 -21.96 0.94
C CYS A 126 -3.86 -23.16 0.02
N GLY A 127 -2.99 -24.17 -0.02
CA GLY A 127 -3.19 -25.42 -0.77
C GLY A 127 -2.91 -25.33 -2.27
N VAL A 128 -2.17 -24.31 -2.73
CA VAL A 128 -1.71 -24.24 -4.12
C VAL A 128 -0.44 -25.08 -4.27
N ASP A 129 -0.47 -26.05 -5.19
CA ASP A 129 0.71 -26.88 -5.49
C ASP A 129 1.74 -26.10 -6.31
N LEU A 130 2.90 -25.83 -5.70
CA LEU A 130 3.96 -25.00 -6.24
C LEU A 130 5.31 -25.69 -6.04
N ASP A 131 5.77 -26.48 -7.01
CA ASP A 131 7.12 -27.04 -6.98
C ASP A 131 8.18 -26.00 -7.40
N ALA A 132 9.46 -26.34 -7.25
CA ALA A 132 10.56 -25.44 -7.59
C ALA A 132 10.63 -25.09 -9.08
N SER A 133 10.19 -25.98 -9.97
CA SER A 133 10.17 -25.73 -11.42
C SER A 133 9.06 -24.75 -11.79
N TRP A 134 7.88 -24.92 -11.19
CA TRP A 134 6.73 -24.06 -11.36
C TRP A 134 7.06 -22.64 -10.91
N ILE A 135 7.65 -22.48 -9.72
CA ILE A 135 8.02 -21.17 -9.18
C ILE A 135 8.97 -20.44 -10.13
N ARG A 136 10.04 -21.12 -10.60
CA ARG A 136 11.00 -20.52 -11.55
C ARG A 136 10.36 -20.13 -12.89
N SER A 137 9.29 -20.80 -13.29
CA SER A 137 8.67 -20.62 -14.60
C SER A 137 7.49 -19.65 -14.59
N HIS A 138 6.91 -19.34 -13.42
CA HIS A 138 5.66 -18.58 -13.33
C HIS A 138 5.67 -17.47 -12.27
N ILE A 139 6.72 -17.31 -11.47
CA ILE A 139 6.84 -16.18 -10.52
C ILE A 139 8.13 -15.42 -10.81
N ALA A 140 8.01 -14.09 -10.94
CA ALA A 140 9.15 -13.21 -11.10
C ALA A 140 9.05 -12.04 -10.13
N SER A 141 10.12 -11.80 -9.35
CA SER A 141 10.25 -10.57 -8.58
C SER A 141 10.95 -9.48 -9.40
N LYS A 142 10.45 -8.25 -9.34
CA LYS A 142 10.95 -7.11 -10.10
C LYS A 142 11.03 -5.84 -9.27
N VAL A 143 11.94 -4.94 -9.64
CA VAL A 143 12.03 -3.57 -9.13
C VAL A 143 11.80 -2.60 -10.28
N ILE A 144 10.98 -1.59 -10.04
CA ILE A 144 10.61 -0.60 -11.05
C ILE A 144 10.96 0.78 -10.56
N PHE A 145 11.63 1.55 -11.42
CA PHE A 145 11.97 2.93 -11.15
C PHE A 145 11.09 3.87 -11.97
N THR A 146 10.35 4.75 -11.30
CA THR A 146 9.34 5.62 -11.94
C THR A 146 9.83 7.03 -12.21
N ASN A 147 10.89 7.48 -11.54
CA ASN A 147 11.38 8.85 -11.64
C ASN A 147 12.28 9.03 -12.87
N PRO A 148 12.01 9.97 -13.77
CA PRO A 148 12.86 10.20 -14.95
C PRO A 148 14.20 10.83 -14.60
N ASN A 149 14.34 11.36 -13.38
CA ASN A 149 15.58 11.98 -12.91
C ASN A 149 16.50 10.99 -12.16
N LEU A 150 16.25 9.69 -12.27
CA LEU A 150 17.12 8.65 -11.74
C LEU A 150 18.03 8.11 -12.83
N GLN A 151 19.33 8.16 -12.57
CA GLN A 151 20.35 7.53 -13.41
C GLN A 151 20.75 6.21 -12.76
N LEU A 152 20.49 5.11 -13.46
CA LEU A 152 20.92 3.79 -13.05
C LEU A 152 22.32 3.51 -13.60
N GLU A 153 23.15 2.85 -12.81
CA GLU A 153 24.38 2.24 -13.31
C GLU A 153 24.04 1.18 -14.38
N PRO A 154 24.82 1.06 -15.48
CA PRO A 154 24.52 0.10 -16.55
C PRO A 154 24.35 -1.35 -16.08
N THR A 155 25.08 -1.75 -15.04
CA THR A 155 25.00 -3.08 -14.44
C THR A 155 23.67 -3.34 -13.73
N ILE A 156 23.04 -2.29 -13.17
CA ILE A 156 21.69 -2.34 -12.60
C ILE A 156 20.65 -2.34 -13.73
N GLU A 157 20.80 -1.44 -14.70
CA GLU A 157 19.82 -1.28 -15.78
C GLU A 157 19.73 -2.52 -16.67
N ALA A 158 20.84 -3.23 -16.90
CA ALA A 158 20.87 -4.44 -17.72
C ALA A 158 20.20 -5.66 -17.06
N ARG A 159 19.77 -5.58 -15.80
CA ARG A 159 19.26 -6.76 -15.09
C ARG A 159 17.81 -7.09 -15.49
N PRO A 160 17.46 -8.39 -15.65
CA PRO A 160 16.11 -8.81 -16.05
C PRO A 160 15.04 -8.62 -14.96
N ASP A 161 15.46 -8.43 -13.72
CA ASP A 161 14.63 -8.13 -12.55
C ASP A 161 14.46 -6.62 -12.31
N VAL A 162 15.04 -5.77 -13.16
CA VAL A 162 14.87 -4.32 -13.12
C VAL A 162 14.06 -3.86 -14.33
N ILE A 163 13.17 -2.89 -14.11
CA ILE A 163 12.51 -2.13 -15.17
C ILE A 163 12.85 -0.65 -14.93
N SER A 164 13.64 -0.08 -15.84
CA SER A 164 14.06 1.32 -15.73
C SER A 164 12.95 2.26 -16.19
N ARG A 165 13.04 3.54 -15.80
CA ARG A 165 12.10 4.54 -16.29
C ARG A 165 12.17 4.69 -17.82
N LYS A 166 13.38 4.56 -18.39
CA LYS A 166 13.61 4.61 -19.83
C LYS A 166 12.85 3.52 -20.56
N GLU A 167 12.91 2.28 -20.07
CA GLU A 167 12.15 1.16 -20.64
C GLU A 167 10.63 1.43 -20.58
N LEU A 168 10.14 1.96 -19.46
CA LEU A 168 8.71 2.30 -19.32
C LEU A 168 8.28 3.38 -20.32
N ASP A 169 9.15 4.37 -20.60
CA ASP A 169 8.88 5.43 -21.57
C ASP A 169 8.68 4.88 -23.00
N GLU A 170 9.33 3.77 -23.37
CA GLU A 170 9.13 3.10 -24.67
C GLU A 170 7.72 2.53 -24.84
N TYR A 171 7.07 2.15 -23.75
CA TYR A 171 5.68 1.69 -23.76
C TYR A 171 4.71 2.85 -23.59
N LEU A 172 5.05 3.85 -22.77
CA LEU A 172 4.27 5.08 -22.58
C LEU A 172 4.06 5.84 -23.89
N SER A 173 5.10 5.93 -24.72
CA SER A 173 5.04 6.64 -26.01
C SER A 173 4.09 6.00 -27.03
N LYS A 174 3.73 4.72 -26.84
CA LYS A 174 2.79 3.96 -27.69
C LYS A 174 1.32 4.12 -27.28
N GLN A 175 1.05 4.75 -26.13
CA GLN A 175 -0.30 4.89 -25.59
C GLN A 175 -0.96 6.20 -26.06
N SER A 176 -2.29 6.18 -26.27
CA SER A 176 -3.05 7.35 -26.70
C SER A 176 -3.04 8.48 -25.65
N ALA A 177 -2.84 9.72 -26.10
CA ALA A 177 -2.83 10.93 -25.26
C ALA A 177 -4.16 11.24 -24.53
N LYS A 178 -5.21 10.43 -24.70
CA LYS A 178 -6.51 10.59 -24.05
C LYS A 178 -6.59 10.04 -22.63
N LYS A 179 -5.61 9.22 -22.19
CA LYS A 179 -5.57 8.63 -20.84
C LYS A 179 -4.88 9.56 -19.83
N GLY A 180 -5.27 9.47 -18.55
CA GLY A 180 -4.55 10.16 -17.47
C GLY A 180 -3.12 9.63 -17.33
N ARG A 181 -2.16 10.49 -16.92
CA ARG A 181 -0.72 10.14 -16.85
C ARG A 181 -0.43 8.84 -16.11
N ALA A 182 -1.16 8.64 -15.02
CA ALA A 182 -1.03 7.49 -14.17
C ALA A 182 -1.54 6.21 -14.88
N GLU A 183 -2.64 6.29 -15.62
CA GLU A 183 -3.26 5.13 -16.29
C GLU A 183 -2.39 4.66 -17.47
N THR A 184 -1.77 5.63 -18.13
CA THR A 184 -0.75 5.40 -19.16
C THR A 184 0.45 4.65 -18.58
N MET A 185 0.95 5.09 -17.40
CA MET A 185 2.05 4.41 -16.69
C MET A 185 1.70 2.95 -16.40
N PHE A 186 0.49 2.69 -15.91
CA PHE A 186 0.03 1.33 -15.64
C PHE A 186 -0.12 0.46 -16.87
N SER A 187 -0.77 0.98 -17.91
CA SER A 187 -0.93 0.25 -19.16
C SER A 187 0.44 -0.15 -19.70
N SER A 188 1.42 0.76 -19.59
CA SER A 188 2.81 0.54 -19.98
C SER A 188 3.52 -0.53 -19.15
N LEU A 189 3.28 -0.54 -17.83
CA LEU A 189 3.80 -1.58 -16.93
C LEU A 189 3.27 -2.96 -17.28
N ILE A 190 1.96 -3.07 -17.54
CA ILE A 190 1.32 -4.34 -17.92
C ILE A 190 1.83 -4.79 -19.29
N ASP A 191 1.87 -3.89 -20.27
CA ASP A 191 2.36 -4.22 -21.61
C ASP A 191 3.85 -4.61 -21.58
N CYS A 192 4.67 -3.99 -20.73
CA CYS A 192 6.06 -4.39 -20.47
C CYS A 192 6.14 -5.81 -19.88
N CYS A 193 5.34 -6.11 -18.85
CA CYS A 193 5.29 -7.45 -18.27
C CYS A 193 4.84 -8.50 -19.31
N LEU A 194 3.76 -8.24 -20.05
CA LEU A 194 3.25 -9.14 -21.09
C LEU A 194 4.24 -9.34 -22.24
N ALA A 195 4.98 -8.29 -22.63
CA ALA A 195 6.03 -8.38 -23.63
C ALA A 195 7.19 -9.26 -23.16
N ARG A 196 7.60 -9.15 -21.89
CA ARG A 196 8.63 -10.00 -21.28
C ARG A 196 8.16 -11.45 -21.10
N ASP A 197 6.86 -11.69 -20.97
CA ASP A 197 6.26 -13.02 -20.88
C ASP A 197 6.16 -13.71 -22.26
N SER A 198 6.32 -12.96 -23.36
CA SER A 198 6.15 -13.47 -24.73
C SER A 198 7.47 -14.04 -25.25
N ARG A 199 7.46 -15.29 -25.71
CA ARG A 199 8.63 -15.90 -26.38
C ARG A 199 8.75 -15.37 -27.82
N PRO A 200 9.98 -15.16 -28.34
CA PRO A 200 10.18 -14.80 -29.74
C PRO A 200 9.51 -15.82 -30.68
N GLY A 201 8.61 -15.36 -31.54
CA GLY A 201 7.93 -16.21 -32.54
C GLY A 201 6.57 -16.79 -32.12
N GLU A 202 6.10 -16.56 -30.89
CA GLU A 202 4.74 -16.94 -30.50
C GLU A 202 3.74 -15.82 -30.82
N SER A 203 2.70 -16.12 -31.62
CA SER A 203 1.55 -15.23 -31.75
C SER A 203 0.71 -15.29 -30.46
N LEU A 204 0.08 -14.16 -30.10
CA LEU A 204 -0.64 -13.92 -28.85
C LEU A 204 -1.84 -14.88 -28.58
N GLY A 205 -2.06 -15.92 -29.40
CA GLY A 205 -3.29 -16.72 -29.40
C GLY A 205 -3.16 -18.24 -29.58
N SER A 206 -1.98 -18.86 -29.76
CA SER A 206 -1.95 -20.30 -30.10
C SER A 206 -1.08 -21.25 -29.27
N SER A 207 -0.23 -20.80 -28.34
CA SER A 207 0.53 -21.73 -27.47
C SER A 207 -0.06 -21.80 -26.06
N THR A 208 -0.55 -22.98 -25.68
CA THR A 208 -0.91 -23.34 -24.31
C THR A 208 0.32 -23.72 -23.48
N ALA A 209 1.47 -23.96 -24.13
CA ALA A 209 2.74 -24.28 -23.49
C ALA A 209 3.18 -23.15 -22.56
N GLY A 210 3.38 -23.47 -21.27
CA GLY A 210 3.84 -22.52 -20.25
C GLY A 210 2.76 -21.56 -19.71
N ARG A 211 1.47 -21.80 -19.97
CA ARG A 211 0.38 -21.09 -19.27
C ARG A 211 0.10 -21.74 -17.93
N ILE A 212 -0.23 -20.92 -16.94
CA ILE A 212 -0.78 -21.38 -15.67
C ILE A 212 -2.16 -22.01 -15.96
N PRO A 213 -2.44 -23.24 -15.49
CA PRO A 213 -3.76 -23.85 -15.61
C PRO A 213 -4.86 -22.92 -15.07
N SER A 214 -5.96 -22.75 -15.82
CA SER A 214 -6.96 -21.72 -15.52
C SER A 214 -7.58 -21.85 -14.12
N GLY A 215 -7.78 -23.07 -13.63
CA GLY A 215 -8.24 -23.34 -12.26
C GLY A 215 -7.24 -22.87 -11.21
N GLN A 216 -5.96 -23.23 -11.39
CA GLN A 216 -4.87 -22.80 -10.50
C GLN A 216 -4.68 -21.28 -10.53
N TYR A 217 -4.73 -20.66 -11.71
CA TYR A 217 -4.66 -19.21 -11.87
C TYR A 217 -5.75 -18.48 -11.08
N LYS A 218 -7.01 -18.91 -11.23
CA LYS A 218 -8.14 -18.33 -10.49
C LYS A 218 -7.97 -18.50 -8.98
N GLN A 219 -7.50 -19.66 -8.53
CA GLN A 219 -7.24 -19.93 -7.12
C GLN A 219 -6.17 -18.99 -6.56
N ILE A 220 -5.05 -18.83 -7.26
CA ILE A 220 -3.97 -17.91 -6.86
C ILE A 220 -4.47 -16.47 -6.78
N VAL A 221 -5.17 -16.00 -7.81
CA VAL A 221 -5.71 -14.63 -7.82
C VAL A 221 -6.69 -14.42 -6.66
N SER A 222 -7.55 -15.40 -6.37
CA SER A 222 -8.46 -15.36 -5.23
C SER A 222 -7.69 -15.19 -3.92
N TRP A 223 -6.72 -16.06 -3.65
CA TRP A 223 -5.95 -16.03 -2.40
C TRP A 223 -5.15 -14.75 -2.21
N LEU A 224 -4.52 -14.23 -3.28
CA LEU A 224 -3.78 -12.97 -3.19
C LEU A 224 -4.71 -11.75 -3.03
N SER A 225 -5.94 -11.82 -3.54
CA SER A 225 -6.93 -10.74 -3.41
C SER A 225 -7.54 -10.66 -2.01
N GLU A 226 -7.54 -11.76 -1.26
CA GLU A 226 -8.04 -11.83 0.11
C GLU A 226 -7.05 -11.29 1.16
N VAL A 227 -5.77 -11.16 0.80
CA VAL A 227 -4.77 -10.62 1.72
C VAL A 227 -4.98 -9.13 1.91
N GLY A 228 -5.08 -8.71 3.17
CA GLY A 228 -5.28 -7.31 3.52
C GLY A 228 -4.12 -6.38 3.16
N THR A 229 -4.43 -5.09 3.10
CA THR A 229 -3.45 -4.00 2.98
C THR A 229 -3.13 -3.37 4.34
N TRP A 230 -2.37 -2.27 4.39
CA TRP A 230 -2.17 -1.52 5.63
C TRP A 230 -3.46 -0.85 6.12
N ASP A 231 -3.66 -0.83 7.44
CA ASP A 231 -4.58 0.13 8.04
C ASP A 231 -3.96 1.53 7.98
N GLN A 232 -4.80 2.56 7.99
CA GLN A 232 -4.35 3.95 7.92
C GLN A 232 -5.07 4.82 8.94
N LEU A 233 -4.29 5.66 9.62
CA LEU A 233 -4.81 6.76 10.41
C LEU A 233 -4.63 8.06 9.63
N GLN A 234 -5.74 8.72 9.34
CA GLN A 234 -5.71 10.07 8.78
C GLN A 234 -5.87 11.08 9.91
N HIS A 235 -4.83 11.87 10.12
CA HIS A 235 -4.81 12.92 11.11
C HIS A 235 -5.68 14.10 10.69
N TYR A 236 -6.14 14.85 11.69
CA TYR A 236 -6.75 16.14 11.49
C TYR A 236 -5.70 17.11 10.93
N GLY A 237 -5.86 17.53 9.67
CA GLY A 237 -4.82 18.22 8.90
C GLY A 237 -4.37 17.46 7.64
N GLY A 238 -4.85 16.22 7.45
CA GLY A 238 -4.71 15.49 6.21
C GLY A 238 -3.57 14.47 6.17
N LYS A 239 -2.58 14.56 7.06
CA LYS A 239 -1.47 13.61 7.13
C LYS A 239 -1.98 12.18 7.35
N THR A 240 -1.49 11.24 6.54
CA THR A 240 -1.83 9.82 6.66
C THR A 240 -0.63 9.00 7.14
N VAL A 241 -0.87 8.16 8.15
CA VAL A 241 0.11 7.21 8.71
C VAL A 241 -0.39 5.79 8.50
N ALA A 242 0.43 4.96 7.85
CA ALA A 242 0.15 3.54 7.63
C ALA A 242 0.65 2.69 8.82
N GLY A 243 0.00 1.55 9.05
CA GLY A 243 0.30 0.66 10.17
C GLY A 243 -0.81 -0.35 10.44
N ASP A 244 -0.80 -0.95 11.63
CA ASP A 244 -1.80 -1.91 12.08
C ASP A 244 -2.62 -1.33 13.22
N VAL A 245 -3.94 -1.25 13.06
CA VAL A 245 -4.85 -0.94 14.16
C VAL A 245 -4.99 -2.17 15.03
N VAL A 246 -4.75 -2.02 16.33
CA VAL A 246 -4.85 -3.11 17.30
C VAL A 246 -6.21 -3.08 17.99
N SER A 247 -6.61 -1.91 18.48
CA SER A 247 -7.90 -1.73 19.17
C SER A 247 -8.37 -0.28 19.16
N LEU A 248 -9.69 -0.10 19.24
CA LEU A 248 -10.35 1.19 19.36
C LEU A 248 -11.02 1.30 20.74
N ARG A 249 -10.72 2.32 21.52
CA ARG A 249 -11.39 2.61 22.80
C ARG A 249 -12.31 3.83 22.64
N VAL A 250 -13.61 3.62 22.76
CA VAL A 250 -14.64 4.65 22.63
C VAL A 250 -15.66 4.51 23.76
N GLY A 251 -15.88 5.58 24.52
CA GLY A 251 -16.92 5.62 25.55
C GLY A 251 -16.71 4.60 26.68
N GLY A 252 -15.45 4.24 26.97
CA GLY A 252 -15.09 3.23 27.97
C GLY A 252 -15.07 1.79 27.44
N THR A 253 -15.65 1.53 26.26
CA THR A 253 -15.61 0.22 25.60
C THR A 253 -14.36 0.10 24.73
N THR A 254 -13.70 -1.05 24.77
CA THR A 254 -12.59 -1.38 23.88
C THR A 254 -13.04 -2.41 22.85
N TYR A 255 -12.93 -2.05 21.58
CA TYR A 255 -13.20 -2.90 20.42
C TYR A 255 -11.87 -3.41 19.85
N ARG A 256 -11.71 -4.72 19.72
CA ARG A 256 -10.55 -5.31 19.02
C ARG A 256 -10.70 -5.15 17.51
N VAL A 257 -9.58 -5.21 16.78
CA VAL A 257 -9.58 -4.98 15.33
C VAL A 257 -10.54 -5.86 14.55
N GLY A 258 -10.66 -7.15 14.90
CA GLY A 258 -11.63 -8.05 14.27
C GLY A 258 -13.08 -7.57 14.44
N GLU A 259 -13.46 -7.22 15.68
CA GLU A 259 -14.82 -6.81 16.04
C GLU A 259 -15.25 -5.54 15.31
N PHE A 260 -14.37 -4.52 15.25
CA PHE A 260 -14.73 -3.29 14.57
C PHE A 260 -14.57 -3.39 13.04
N ARG A 261 -13.75 -4.30 12.52
CA ARG A 261 -13.69 -4.60 11.08
C ARG A 261 -14.99 -5.22 10.58
N GLU A 262 -15.56 -6.16 11.33
CA GLU A 262 -16.88 -6.74 11.02
C GLU A 262 -17.98 -5.67 10.98
N GLN A 263 -17.96 -4.75 11.95
CA GLN A 263 -18.96 -3.69 12.03
C GLN A 263 -18.76 -2.58 10.98
N ALA A 264 -17.52 -2.17 10.73
CA ALA A 264 -17.20 -1.11 9.77
C ALA A 264 -17.33 -1.59 8.31
N GLY A 265 -17.12 -2.88 8.06
CA GLY A 265 -16.95 -3.42 6.72
C GLY A 265 -15.76 -2.75 6.01
N ARG A 266 -15.92 -2.47 4.72
CA ARG A 266 -14.90 -1.78 3.90
C ARG A 266 -14.98 -0.25 3.96
N HIS A 267 -15.82 0.31 4.83
CA HIS A 267 -16.06 1.75 4.85
C HIS A 267 -15.08 2.48 5.78
N PRO A 268 -14.60 3.67 5.38
CA PRO A 268 -13.79 4.49 6.27
C PRO A 268 -14.56 4.91 7.52
N ILE A 269 -13.93 4.75 8.68
CA ILE A 269 -14.49 5.12 9.97
C ILE A 269 -14.18 6.60 10.20
N ARG A 270 -15.17 7.44 9.93
CA ARG A 270 -15.02 8.89 10.05
C ARG A 270 -15.12 9.32 11.51
N VAL A 271 -14.12 10.07 11.96
CA VAL A 271 -14.02 10.66 13.29
C VAL A 271 -14.39 12.14 13.17
N ARG A 272 -15.56 12.53 13.67
CA ARG A 272 -16.08 13.90 13.51
C ARG A 272 -16.12 14.63 14.84
N TRP A 273 -15.48 15.78 14.89
CA TRP A 273 -15.47 16.69 16.03
C TRP A 273 -16.10 18.04 15.68
N THR A 274 -16.85 18.62 16.63
CA THR A 274 -17.35 19.99 16.54
C THR A 274 -16.26 20.93 17.03
N ARG A 275 -15.40 21.39 16.11
CA ARG A 275 -14.22 22.22 16.45
C ARG A 275 -14.48 23.72 16.41
N GLY A 276 -15.55 24.19 15.77
CA GLY A 276 -15.86 25.62 15.71
C GLY A 276 -16.05 26.21 17.11
N ARG A 277 -15.38 27.33 17.40
CA ARG A 277 -15.36 27.95 18.75
C ARG A 277 -16.77 28.22 19.28
N PHE A 278 -17.58 28.96 18.52
CA PHE A 278 -18.94 29.34 18.92
C PHE A 278 -19.89 28.14 19.05
N TRP A 279 -19.97 27.31 18.01
CA TRP A 279 -20.89 26.16 18.00
C TRP A 279 -20.49 25.06 18.98
N GLY A 280 -19.18 24.83 19.14
CA GLY A 280 -18.65 23.88 20.12
C GLY A 280 -18.93 24.33 21.56
N LEU A 281 -18.71 25.62 21.86
CA LEU A 281 -18.99 26.19 23.18
C LEU A 281 -20.49 26.14 23.50
N PHE A 282 -21.34 26.50 22.54
CA PHE A 282 -22.79 26.39 22.69
C PHE A 282 -23.23 24.97 23.06
N LYS A 283 -22.75 23.95 22.33
CA LYS A 283 -23.03 22.54 22.67
C LYS A 283 -22.46 22.12 24.03
N ALA A 284 -21.30 22.66 24.42
CA ALA A 284 -20.68 22.35 25.69
C ALA A 284 -21.52 22.87 26.87
N ILE A 285 -22.01 24.10 26.77
CA ILE A 285 -22.82 24.77 27.80
C ILE A 285 -24.24 24.19 27.86
N THR A 286 -24.91 24.09 26.72
CA THR A 286 -26.34 23.69 26.65
C THR A 286 -26.57 22.20 26.79
N GLY A 287 -25.52 21.37 26.66
CA GLY A 287 -25.68 19.92 26.60
C GLY A 287 -26.25 19.40 25.28
N LEU A 288 -26.60 20.27 24.33
CA LEU A 288 -27.27 19.89 23.08
C LEU A 288 -26.32 19.06 22.18
N GLY A 289 -26.64 17.79 21.98
CA GLY A 289 -25.88 16.87 21.12
C GLY A 289 -24.51 16.46 21.66
N SER A 290 -23.68 15.84 20.81
CA SER A 290 -22.31 15.44 21.15
C SER A 290 -21.26 16.38 20.54
N LEU A 291 -20.14 16.56 21.24
CA LEU A 291 -18.98 17.29 20.73
C LEU A 291 -18.24 16.47 19.67
N GLY A 292 -18.18 15.15 19.83
CA GLY A 292 -17.65 14.24 18.82
C GLY A 292 -18.57 13.07 18.53
N ASN A 293 -18.46 12.51 17.33
CA ASN A 293 -19.13 11.28 16.95
C ASN A 293 -18.30 10.47 15.96
N LEU A 294 -18.43 9.16 16.06
CA LEU A 294 -17.84 8.17 15.16
C LEU A 294 -18.96 7.28 14.64
N LYS A 295 -18.92 6.96 13.35
CA LYS A 295 -19.86 6.00 12.74
C LYS A 295 -19.12 4.68 12.52
N LEU A 296 -19.60 3.63 13.18
CA LEU A 296 -19.10 2.27 13.05
C LEU A 296 -20.22 1.41 12.44
N GLY A 297 -20.13 1.16 11.14
CA GLY A 297 -21.22 0.55 10.38
C GLY A 297 -22.50 1.38 10.44
N ARG A 298 -23.56 0.80 11.01
CA ARG A 298 -24.84 1.49 11.25
C ARG A 298 -24.89 2.21 12.60
N THR A 299 -23.96 1.91 13.50
CA THR A 299 -23.95 2.43 14.87
C THR A 299 -23.25 3.78 14.93
N ARG A 300 -23.86 4.76 15.61
CA ARG A 300 -23.25 6.06 15.88
C ARG A 300 -22.80 6.12 17.34
N LEU A 301 -21.50 6.19 17.56
CA LEU A 301 -20.90 6.30 18.88
C LEU A 301 -20.60 7.76 19.20
N LYS A 302 -20.90 8.17 20.44
CA LYS A 302 -20.52 9.49 20.97
C LYS A 302 -19.05 9.42 21.36
N LEU A 303 -18.27 10.43 21.02
CA LEU A 303 -16.85 10.50 21.36
C LEU A 303 -16.59 11.43 22.56
N SER A 304 -15.60 11.07 23.36
CA SER A 304 -14.95 11.89 24.38
C SER A 304 -13.48 12.14 23.99
N PRO A 305 -12.87 13.29 24.36
CA PRO A 305 -11.46 13.55 24.09
C PRO A 305 -10.46 12.55 24.68
N THR A 306 -10.93 11.67 25.56
CA THR A 306 -10.16 10.56 26.14
C THR A 306 -10.19 9.28 25.31
N ASP A 307 -11.02 9.23 24.26
CA ASP A 307 -11.10 8.09 23.35
C ASP A 307 -9.83 7.98 22.49
N THR A 308 -9.41 6.75 22.25
CA THR A 308 -8.10 6.44 21.67
C THR A 308 -8.16 5.27 20.71
N VAL A 309 -7.14 5.19 19.84
CA VAL A 309 -6.83 4.01 19.04
C VAL A 309 -5.43 3.54 19.39
N LEU A 310 -5.27 2.24 19.64
CA LEU A 310 -3.97 1.60 19.77
C LEU A 310 -3.51 1.18 18.38
N PHE A 311 -2.34 1.66 17.96
CA PHE A 311 -1.87 1.56 16.59
C PHE A 311 -0.39 1.24 16.55
N HIS A 312 0.01 0.30 15.68
CA HIS A 312 1.41 0.04 15.39
C HIS A 312 1.77 0.70 14.07
N ALA A 313 2.38 1.89 14.12
CA ALA A 313 2.78 2.56 12.90
C ALA A 313 3.97 1.85 12.23
N VAL A 314 4.03 1.92 10.90
CA VAL A 314 5.17 1.40 10.13
C VAL A 314 6.46 2.08 10.60
N GLY A 315 7.48 1.27 10.91
CA GLY A 315 8.78 1.74 11.37
C GLY A 315 8.87 2.06 12.86
N GLU A 316 7.74 2.04 13.61
CA GLU A 316 7.79 2.16 15.07
C GLU A 316 8.10 0.80 15.72
N PRO A 317 8.94 0.76 16.77
CA PRO A 317 9.31 -0.49 17.43
C PRO A 317 8.18 -1.08 18.27
N GLN A 318 7.22 -0.26 18.69
CA GLN A 318 6.13 -0.64 19.58
C GLN A 318 4.83 0.04 19.18
N THR A 319 3.72 -0.52 19.65
CA THR A 319 2.39 0.08 19.51
C THR A 319 2.28 1.36 20.34
N THR A 320 1.61 2.36 19.76
CA THR A 320 1.41 3.66 20.39
C THR A 320 -0.08 3.99 20.49
N VAL A 321 -0.44 4.66 21.59
CA VAL A 321 -1.82 5.13 21.80
C VAL A 321 -1.97 6.49 21.11
N ARG A 322 -2.93 6.61 20.19
CA ARG A 322 -3.27 7.85 19.49
C ARG A 322 -4.64 8.34 19.93
N LYS A 323 -4.78 9.64 20.19
CA LYS A 323 -6.07 10.23 20.57
C LYS A 323 -6.96 10.37 19.34
N LEU A 324 -8.24 10.03 19.47
CA LEU A 324 -9.20 10.26 18.38
C LEU A 324 -9.42 11.75 18.11
N THR A 325 -9.08 12.63 19.06
CA THR A 325 -9.07 14.07 18.83
C THR A 325 -8.08 14.50 17.76
N ASP A 326 -7.05 13.71 17.46
CA ASP A 326 -6.02 14.07 16.49
C ASP A 326 -6.32 13.48 15.11
N LEU A 327 -7.43 12.77 14.97
CA LEU A 327 -7.81 12.01 13.79
C LEU A 327 -9.07 12.60 13.14
N GLN A 328 -9.17 12.40 11.83
CA GLN A 328 -10.38 12.64 11.06
C GLN A 328 -10.95 11.33 10.47
N GLN A 329 -10.10 10.32 10.26
CA GLN A 329 -10.52 9.05 9.68
C GLN A 329 -9.60 7.90 10.11
N ILE A 330 -10.19 6.72 10.28
CA ILE A 330 -9.49 5.44 10.37
C ILE A 330 -9.93 4.61 9.16
N MET A 331 -8.98 4.10 8.40
CA MET A 331 -9.22 3.18 7.29
C MET A 331 -8.62 1.84 7.66
N LEU A 332 -9.40 0.77 7.50
CA LEU A 332 -8.88 -0.58 7.67
C LEU A 332 -8.43 -1.11 6.33
N GLY A 333 -7.25 -1.72 6.32
CA GLY A 333 -6.74 -2.45 5.18
C GLY A 333 -7.70 -3.59 4.85
N SER A 334 -8.23 -3.55 3.63
CA SER A 334 -9.12 -4.57 3.06
C SER A 334 -8.35 -5.67 2.37
#